data_AF-A0AAD8PLP2-F1
#
_entry.id   AF-A0AAD8PLP2-F1
#
_cell.length_a   1.000
_cell.length_b   1.000
_cell.length_c   1.000
_cell.angle_alpha   90.00
_cell.angle_beta   90.00
_cell.angle_gamma   90.00
#
_symmetry.space_group_name_H-M   'P 1'
#
loop_
_entity.id
_entity.type
_entity.pdbx_description
1 polymer ?
#
loop_
_entity_poly.entity_id
_entity_poly.type
_entity_poly.pdbx_seq_one_letter_code
_entity_poly.pdbx_strand_id
1 'polypeptide(L)'
;MQADLSNLQIKGYVVIGPACGPSWPQAEAAGCVYDLLLSAWTSPHCHDPELYNQYLSQINSTFYLERQRENVVSWNQVLSGRHPEEGLWTDGGFHHLHCSYLWDRQRHAYARSRTTGQPFIMDTFSRNESHVSHCIFWNAHPYPAELIAPNITHIYPPKDPVRCLLGY
;
A
#
# COMPACT_ATOMS: atom_id res chain seq x y z
N MET A 1 -21.50 -12.01 -12.75
CA MET A 1 -21.06 -13.25 -12.08
C MET A 1 -20.20 -12.82 -10.89
N GLN A 2 -20.79 -12.67 -9.71
CA GLN A 2 -20.04 -12.37 -8.48
C GLN A 2 -19.35 -13.68 -8.07
N ALA A 3 -18.02 -13.68 -8.04
CA ALA A 3 -17.30 -14.78 -7.41
C ALA A 3 -17.64 -14.75 -5.92
N ASP A 4 -18.27 -15.81 -5.43
CA ASP A 4 -18.46 -16.02 -4.00
C ASP A 4 -17.08 -16.23 -3.36
N LEU A 5 -16.53 -15.16 -2.79
CA LEU A 5 -15.23 -15.15 -2.12
C LEU A 5 -15.32 -15.67 -0.67
N SER A 6 -16.49 -16.14 -0.22
CA SER A 6 -16.74 -16.51 1.18
C SER A 6 -15.92 -17.70 1.70
N ASN A 7 -15.10 -18.37 0.87
CA ASN A 7 -14.40 -19.60 1.26
C ASN A 7 -12.94 -19.71 0.80
N LEU A 8 -12.28 -18.63 0.35
CA LEU A 8 -10.86 -18.74 0.01
C LEU A 8 -10.02 -18.73 1.29
N GLN A 9 -9.60 -19.91 1.75
CA GLN A 9 -8.60 -20.01 2.81
C GLN A 9 -7.19 -19.94 2.22
N ILE A 10 -6.37 -19.02 2.72
CA ILE A 10 -4.95 -18.95 2.37
C ILE A 10 -4.18 -19.34 3.61
N LYS A 11 -3.51 -20.50 3.63
CA LYS A 11 -2.63 -20.91 4.75
C LYS A 11 -3.27 -20.77 6.15
N GLY A 12 -4.58 -21.04 6.29
CA GLY A 12 -5.32 -20.91 7.55
C GLY A 12 -6.00 -19.55 7.78
N TYR A 13 -5.75 -18.55 6.93
CA TYR A 13 -6.43 -17.26 6.95
C TYR A 13 -7.79 -17.31 6.25
N VAL A 14 -8.74 -16.53 6.76
CA VAL A 14 -9.99 -16.24 6.05
C VAL A 14 -9.79 -15.00 5.17
N VAL A 15 -10.03 -15.11 3.86
CA VAL A 15 -10.01 -13.96 2.95
C VAL A 15 -11.33 -13.21 3.03
N ILE A 16 -11.28 -11.88 3.17
CA ILE A 16 -12.47 -11.02 3.23
C ILE A 16 -12.43 -9.92 2.14
N GLY A 17 -13.57 -9.70 1.47
CA GLY A 17 -13.68 -8.71 0.39
C GLY A 17 -12.96 -9.10 -0.91
N PRO A 18 -12.88 -8.16 -1.88
CA PRO A 18 -12.32 -8.42 -3.19
C PRO A 18 -10.80 -8.67 -3.16
N ALA A 19 -10.30 -9.39 -4.16
CA ALA A 19 -8.89 -9.43 -4.48
C ALA A 19 -8.56 -8.22 -5.37
N CYS A 20 -7.58 -7.42 -4.97
CA CYS A 20 -7.28 -6.15 -5.62
C CYS A 20 -5.96 -6.24 -6.40
N GLY A 21 -6.07 -6.41 -7.71
CA GLY A 21 -4.93 -6.49 -8.63
C GLY A 21 -4.37 -5.13 -9.03
N PRO A 22 -3.28 -5.09 -9.82
CA PRO A 22 -2.62 -3.86 -10.22
C PRO A 22 -3.44 -2.99 -11.19
N SER A 23 -4.37 -3.58 -11.93
CA SER A 23 -5.14 -2.89 -12.94
C SER A 23 -6.23 -2.00 -12.34
N TRP A 24 -6.02 -0.68 -12.38
CA TRP A 24 -6.97 0.29 -11.78
C TRP A 24 -8.42 0.13 -12.29
N PRO A 25 -8.72 -0.12 -13.58
CA PRO A 25 -10.11 -0.26 -14.02
C PRO A 25 -10.78 -1.49 -13.40
N GLN A 26 -10.02 -2.59 -13.23
CA GLN A 26 -10.52 -3.83 -12.65
C GLN A 26 -10.68 -3.69 -11.14
N ALA A 27 -9.71 -3.08 -10.46
CA ALA A 27 -9.75 -2.85 -9.02
C ALA A 27 -10.89 -1.91 -8.63
N GLU A 28 -11.08 -0.81 -9.37
CA GLU A 28 -12.18 0.13 -9.16
C GLU A 28 -13.54 -0.56 -9.40
N ALA A 29 -13.69 -1.34 -10.47
CA ALA A 29 -14.90 -2.12 -10.73
C ALA A 29 -15.19 -3.18 -9.65
N ALA A 30 -14.16 -3.68 -8.97
CA ALA A 30 -14.27 -4.63 -7.87
C ALA A 30 -14.56 -3.95 -6.51
N GLY A 31 -14.59 -2.62 -6.44
CA GLY A 31 -14.81 -1.87 -5.21
C GLY A 31 -13.57 -1.78 -4.31
N CYS A 32 -12.37 -1.94 -4.87
CA CYS A 32 -11.12 -1.71 -4.15
C CYS A 32 -10.86 -0.21 -3.94
N VAL A 33 -10.06 0.09 -2.92
CA VAL A 33 -9.60 1.44 -2.59
C VAL A 33 -8.11 1.53 -2.90
N TYR A 34 -7.70 2.58 -3.62
CA TYR A 34 -6.28 2.85 -3.85
C TYR A 34 -5.64 3.47 -2.61
N ASP A 35 -4.55 2.88 -2.15
CA ASP A 35 -3.73 3.36 -1.06
C ASP A 35 -2.38 3.82 -1.62
N LEU A 36 -2.23 5.13 -1.80
CA LEU A 36 -1.01 5.75 -2.33
C LEU A 36 0.23 5.34 -1.52
N LEU A 37 0.11 5.27 -0.19
CA LEU A 37 1.24 4.96 0.68
C LEU A 37 1.66 3.51 0.54
N LEU A 38 0.80 2.60 0.10
CA LEU A 38 1.18 1.25 -0.33
C LEU A 38 1.51 1.16 -1.82
N SER A 39 1.17 2.20 -2.58
CA SER A 39 1.12 2.18 -4.06
C SER A 39 0.29 1.02 -4.61
N ALA A 40 -0.78 0.64 -3.92
CA ALA A 40 -1.55 -0.57 -4.22
C ALA A 40 -3.05 -0.37 -4.05
N TRP A 41 -3.83 -1.16 -4.81
CA TRP A 41 -5.26 -1.30 -4.59
C TRP A 41 -5.50 -2.31 -3.46
N THR A 42 -6.41 -2.00 -2.55
CA THR A 42 -6.70 -2.81 -1.36
C THR A 42 -8.18 -2.99 -1.15
N SER A 43 -8.57 -4.09 -0.50
CA SER A 43 -9.96 -4.30 -0.08
C SER A 43 -10.32 -3.26 1.00
N PRO A 44 -11.53 -2.66 0.95
CA PRO A 44 -11.97 -1.68 1.95
C PRO A 44 -11.99 -2.25 3.37
N HIS A 45 -12.01 -3.58 3.54
CA HIS A 45 -11.91 -4.23 4.85
C HIS A 45 -10.52 -4.12 5.49
N CYS A 46 -9.46 -3.95 4.69
CA CYS A 46 -8.08 -3.81 5.18
C CYS A 46 -7.54 -2.39 5.05
N HIS A 47 -8.23 -1.50 4.33
CA HIS A 47 -7.85 -0.10 4.29
C HIS A 47 -8.13 0.55 5.64
N ASP A 48 -7.15 1.30 6.15
CA ASP A 48 -7.25 2.03 7.41
C ASP A 48 -7.30 3.53 7.10
N PRO A 49 -8.50 4.12 6.92
CA PRO A 49 -8.62 5.49 6.47
C PRO A 49 -8.11 6.50 7.51
N GLU A 50 -8.17 6.18 8.80
CA GLU A 50 -7.67 7.08 9.84
C GLU A 50 -6.15 7.19 9.75
N LEU A 51 -5.46 6.04 9.77
CA LEU A 51 -4.00 6.00 9.68
C LEU A 51 -3.50 6.49 8.31
N TYR A 52 -4.19 6.11 7.23
CA TYR A 52 -3.88 6.59 5.88
C TYR A 52 -3.90 8.12 5.80
N ASN A 53 -4.97 8.76 6.30
CA ASN A 53 -5.08 10.22 6.24
C ASN A 53 -4.00 10.94 7.09
N GLN A 54 -3.61 10.36 8.24
CA GLN A 54 -2.52 10.89 9.06
C GLN A 54 -1.20 10.93 8.29
N TYR A 55 -0.85 9.87 7.56
CA TYR A 55 0.36 9.82 6.76
C TYR A 55 0.23 10.62 5.46
N LEU A 56 -0.92 10.60 4.81
CA LEU A 56 -1.18 11.33 3.58
C LEU A 56 -0.93 12.83 3.76
N SER A 57 -1.34 13.38 4.92
CA SER A 57 -1.11 14.79 5.26
C SER A 57 0.36 15.21 5.39
N GLN A 58 1.28 14.25 5.48
CA GLN A 58 2.72 14.49 5.61
C GLN A 58 3.44 14.45 4.26
N ILE A 59 2.75 14.05 3.18
CA ILE A 59 3.36 13.94 1.85
C ILE A 59 3.56 15.34 1.25
N ASN A 60 4.82 15.67 0.95
CA ASN A 60 5.22 16.85 0.18
C ASN A 60 5.93 16.49 -1.15
N SER A 61 5.86 15.22 -1.52
CA SER A 61 6.53 14.63 -2.69
C SER A 61 5.94 15.09 -4.03
N THR A 62 6.79 15.14 -5.06
CA THR A 62 6.35 15.33 -6.46
C THR A 62 6.49 14.01 -7.20
N PHE A 63 5.45 13.64 -7.95
CA PHE A 63 5.40 12.38 -8.68
C PHE A 63 5.53 12.62 -10.19
N TYR A 64 6.18 11.67 -10.86
CA TYR A 64 6.48 11.73 -12.29
C TYR A 64 6.14 10.39 -12.94
N LEU A 65 5.80 10.43 -14.23
CA LEU A 65 5.60 9.19 -15.01
C LEU A 65 6.93 8.47 -15.27
N GLU A 66 8.04 9.21 -15.33
CA GLU A 66 9.35 8.71 -15.70
C GLU A 66 10.43 9.20 -14.72
N ARG A 67 11.50 8.41 -14.61
CA ARG A 67 12.63 8.73 -13.73
C ARG A 67 13.31 10.05 -14.11
N GLN A 68 13.26 10.44 -15.37
CA GLN A 68 13.85 11.67 -15.90
C GLN A 68 13.14 12.93 -15.40
N ARG A 69 11.95 12.79 -14.81
CA ARG A 69 11.12 13.89 -14.28
C ARG A 69 10.63 14.85 -15.37
N GLU A 70 10.30 14.32 -16.54
CA GLU A 70 9.81 15.11 -17.67
C GLU A 70 8.31 15.42 -17.52
N ASN A 71 7.53 14.45 -17.05
CA ASN A 71 6.08 14.60 -16.92
C ASN A 71 5.65 14.51 -15.45
N VAL A 72 5.29 15.65 -14.87
CA VAL A 72 4.72 15.74 -13.51
C VAL A 72 3.28 15.20 -13.52
N VAL A 73 2.95 14.35 -12.55
CA VAL A 73 1.60 13.83 -12.34
C VAL A 73 0.86 14.70 -11.33
N SER A 74 -0.35 15.13 -11.67
CA SER A 74 -1.16 15.94 -10.76
C SER A 74 -1.51 15.17 -9.49
N TRP A 75 -1.57 15.86 -8.35
CA TRP A 75 -1.88 15.23 -7.07
C TRP A 75 -3.21 14.46 -7.07
N ASN A 76 -4.26 15.00 -7.72
CA ASN A 76 -5.53 14.31 -7.88
C ASN A 76 -5.39 12.99 -8.65
N GLN A 77 -4.54 12.96 -9.67
CA GLN A 77 -4.28 11.74 -10.43
C GLN A 77 -3.48 10.72 -9.60
N VAL A 78 -2.46 11.17 -8.86
CA VAL A 78 -1.70 10.33 -7.92
C VAL A 78 -2.65 9.68 -6.91
N LEU A 79 -3.50 10.47 -6.26
CA LEU A 79 -4.48 9.98 -5.27
C LEU A 79 -5.52 9.03 -5.85
N SER A 80 -5.87 9.19 -7.13
CA SER A 80 -6.88 8.35 -7.76
C SER A 80 -6.39 6.93 -8.06
N GLY A 81 -5.07 6.69 -8.08
CA GLY A 81 -4.48 5.44 -8.57
C GLY A 81 -4.68 5.18 -10.07
N ARG A 82 -5.31 6.11 -10.81
CA ARG A 82 -5.53 6.03 -12.27
C ARG A 82 -4.30 6.51 -13.04
N HIS A 83 -3.20 5.81 -12.82
CA HIS A 83 -1.93 6.01 -13.52
C HIS A 83 -1.50 4.69 -14.19
N PRO A 84 -0.47 4.69 -15.05
CA PRO A 84 0.02 3.48 -15.69
C PRO A 84 0.41 2.40 -14.68
N GLU A 85 0.25 1.12 -15.05
CA GLU A 85 0.56 -0.03 -14.19
C GLU A 85 2.07 -0.14 -13.91
N GLU A 86 2.90 0.47 -14.75
CA GLU A 86 4.33 0.62 -14.57
C GLU A 86 4.68 1.40 -13.31
N GLY A 87 3.78 2.26 -12.82
CA GLY A 87 3.98 3.04 -11.60
C GLY A 87 4.39 4.49 -11.83
N LEU A 88 4.85 5.13 -10.76
CA LEU A 88 5.29 6.52 -10.72
C LEU A 88 6.67 6.63 -10.07
N TRP A 89 7.43 7.64 -10.47
CA TRP A 89 8.70 8.00 -9.85
C TRP A 89 8.52 9.16 -8.88
N THR A 90 9.22 9.13 -7.75
CA THR A 90 9.15 10.15 -6.70
C THR A 90 10.46 10.21 -5.89
N ASP A 91 10.49 11.07 -4.88
CA ASP A 91 11.67 11.28 -4.05
C ASP A 91 11.93 10.13 -3.05
N GLY A 92 13.16 10.07 -2.53
CA GLY A 92 13.60 9.07 -1.56
C GLY A 92 12.91 9.18 -0.21
N GLY A 93 12.45 10.37 0.19
CA GLY A 93 11.68 10.57 1.41
C GLY A 93 10.39 9.75 1.40
N PHE A 94 9.74 9.64 0.24
CA PHE A 94 8.55 8.81 0.08
C PHE A 94 8.82 7.32 0.35
N HIS A 95 9.99 6.79 -0.01
CA HIS A 95 10.36 5.38 0.27
C HIS A 95 10.33 5.08 1.77
N HIS A 96 10.92 5.97 2.57
CA HIS A 96 10.93 5.83 4.03
C HIS A 96 9.57 6.09 4.67
N LEU A 97 8.78 7.01 4.11
CA LEU A 97 7.39 7.22 4.51
C LEU A 97 6.55 5.96 4.30
N HIS A 98 6.65 5.34 3.11
CA HIS A 98 6.02 4.05 2.76
C HIS A 98 6.43 2.95 3.74
N CYS A 99 7.74 2.77 3.98
CA CYS A 99 8.24 1.74 4.90
C CYS A 99 7.74 1.95 6.33
N SER A 100 7.71 3.20 6.80
CA SER A 100 7.19 3.54 8.13
C SER A 100 5.68 3.30 8.23
N TYR A 101 4.93 3.66 7.18
CA TYR A 101 3.48 3.43 7.12
C TYR A 101 3.14 1.93 7.17
N LEU A 102 3.84 1.09 6.40
CA LEU A 102 3.62 -0.36 6.37
C LEU A 102 3.83 -1.00 7.75
N TRP A 103 4.87 -0.56 8.46
CA TRP A 103 5.10 -0.97 9.85
C TRP A 103 4.03 -0.46 10.82
N ASP A 104 3.61 0.79 10.66
CA ASP A 104 2.60 1.37 11.55
C ASP A 104 1.23 0.72 11.34
N ARG A 105 0.88 0.31 10.12
CA ARG A 105 -0.32 -0.49 9.86
C ARG A 105 -0.32 -1.79 10.68
N GLN A 106 0.80 -2.51 10.73
CA GLN A 106 0.92 -3.74 11.54
C GLN A 106 0.75 -3.44 13.03
N ARG A 107 1.43 -2.40 13.53
CA ARG A 107 1.27 -1.95 14.92
C ARG A 107 -0.18 -1.57 15.23
N HIS A 108 -0.84 -0.84 14.32
CA HIS A 108 -2.20 -0.35 14.48
C HIS A 108 -3.23 -1.49 14.46
N ALA A 109 -3.11 -2.43 13.51
CA ALA A 109 -3.94 -3.63 13.46
C ALA A 109 -3.77 -4.51 14.71
N TYR A 110 -2.53 -4.66 15.21
CA TYR A 110 -2.24 -5.37 16.46
C TYR A 110 -2.91 -4.68 17.66
N ALA A 111 -2.70 -3.37 17.81
CA ALA A 111 -3.26 -2.59 18.89
C ALA A 111 -4.79 -2.62 18.89
N ARG A 112 -5.42 -2.45 17.72
CA ARG A 112 -6.89 -2.53 17.56
C ARG A 112 -7.42 -3.91 17.96
N SER A 113 -6.78 -4.99 17.51
CA SER A 113 -7.20 -6.35 17.87
C SER A 113 -7.11 -6.57 19.39
N ARG A 114 -6.00 -6.17 20.02
CA ARG A 114 -5.77 -6.32 21.46
C ARG A 114 -6.71 -5.49 22.33
N THR A 115 -7.06 -4.28 21.91
CA THR A 115 -7.86 -3.33 22.71
C THR A 115 -9.36 -3.55 22.56
N THR A 116 -9.83 -3.96 21.37
CA THR A 116 -11.26 -4.12 21.08
C THR A 116 -11.74 -5.57 21.12
N GLY A 117 -10.82 -6.53 21.12
CA GLY A 117 -11.14 -7.96 20.94
C GLY A 117 -11.56 -8.33 19.52
N GLN A 118 -11.52 -7.39 18.57
CA GLN A 118 -11.79 -7.67 17.16
C GLN A 118 -10.67 -8.54 16.55
N PRO A 119 -10.98 -9.35 15.53
CA PRO A 119 -9.95 -10.13 14.82
C PRO A 119 -8.84 -9.24 14.24
N PHE A 120 -7.62 -9.77 14.20
CA PHE A 120 -6.52 -9.14 13.49
C PHE A 120 -6.80 -9.21 11.98
N ILE A 121 -6.86 -8.04 11.33
CA ILE A 121 -7.15 -7.89 9.91
C ILE A 121 -5.98 -7.14 9.26
N MET A 122 -5.40 -7.72 8.23
CA MET A 122 -4.30 -7.13 7.48
C MET A 122 -4.18 -7.76 6.10
N ASP A 123 -3.78 -6.99 5.10
CA ASP A 123 -3.61 -7.49 3.75
C ASP A 123 -2.32 -8.32 3.55
N THR A 124 -2.30 -9.10 2.47
CA THR A 124 -1.17 -9.95 2.08
C THR A 124 0.12 -9.18 1.80
N PHE A 125 0.02 -7.92 1.37
CA PHE A 125 1.19 -7.11 1.00
C PHE A 125 1.92 -6.58 2.23
N SER A 126 1.18 -6.20 3.26
CA SER A 126 1.70 -5.73 4.56
C SER A 126 2.05 -6.85 5.53
N ARG A 127 1.57 -8.08 5.27
CA ARG A 127 1.99 -9.32 5.96
C ARG A 127 3.19 -10.00 5.28
N ASN A 128 3.67 -9.52 4.14
CA ASN A 128 4.72 -10.21 3.39
C ASN A 128 6.07 -10.05 4.11
N GLU A 129 6.62 -11.14 4.64
CA GLU A 129 7.88 -11.13 5.41
C GLU A 129 9.06 -10.50 4.66
N SER A 130 9.20 -10.77 3.37
CA SER A 130 10.28 -10.17 2.57
C SER A 130 10.09 -8.66 2.45
N HIS A 131 8.85 -8.20 2.27
CA HIS A 131 8.53 -6.79 2.16
C HIS A 131 8.72 -6.07 3.50
N VAL A 132 8.23 -6.67 4.59
CA VAL A 132 8.43 -6.16 5.95
C VAL A 132 9.93 -6.07 6.25
N SER A 133 10.70 -7.14 5.99
CA SER A 133 12.15 -7.19 6.19
C SER A 133 12.90 -6.10 5.41
N HIS A 134 12.52 -5.86 4.16
CA HIS A 134 13.01 -4.75 3.35
C HIS A 134 12.75 -3.40 4.03
N CYS A 135 11.52 -3.16 4.50
CA CYS A 135 11.15 -1.92 5.18
C CYS A 135 11.98 -1.70 6.46
N ILE A 136 12.20 -2.75 7.26
CA ILE A 136 13.08 -2.70 8.45
C ILE A 136 14.47 -2.23 8.04
N PHE A 137 15.04 -2.90 7.04
CA PHE A 137 16.42 -2.72 6.64
C PHE A 137 16.68 -1.29 6.15
N TRP A 138 15.84 -0.79 5.24
CA TRP A 138 16.01 0.56 4.68
C TRP A 138 15.80 1.65 5.73
N ASN A 139 14.77 1.52 6.59
CA ASN A 139 14.57 2.48 7.69
C ASN A 139 15.70 2.46 8.73
N ALA A 140 16.37 1.33 8.94
CA ALA A 140 17.52 1.23 9.83
C ALA A 140 18.82 1.79 9.22
N HIS A 141 18.88 1.94 7.89
CA HIS A 141 20.08 2.38 7.16
C HIS A 141 19.78 3.52 6.18
N PRO A 142 19.21 4.66 6.63
CA PRO A 142 18.91 5.77 5.74
C PRO A 142 20.21 6.39 5.21
N TYR A 143 20.32 6.50 3.88
CA TYR A 143 21.42 7.24 3.26
C TYR A 143 20.96 8.67 2.93
N PRO A 144 21.59 9.73 3.47
CA PRO A 144 21.11 11.11 3.28
C PRO A 144 20.95 11.52 1.81
N ALA A 145 21.82 11.04 0.92
CA ALA A 145 21.73 11.38 -0.50
C ALA A 145 20.57 10.67 -1.22
N GLU A 146 20.17 9.48 -0.75
CA GLU A 146 18.95 8.81 -1.24
C GLU A 146 17.72 9.59 -0.79
N LEU A 147 17.63 9.92 0.50
CA LEU A 147 16.48 10.59 1.12
C LEU A 147 16.06 11.86 0.39
N ILE A 148 17.03 12.66 -0.08
CA ILE A 148 16.77 13.93 -0.76
C ILE A 148 16.74 13.81 -2.29
N ALA A 149 17.03 12.63 -2.85
CA ALA A 149 17.04 12.44 -4.30
C ALA A 149 15.59 12.49 -4.84
N PRO A 150 15.29 13.33 -5.85
CA PRO A 150 13.91 13.62 -6.27
C PRO A 150 13.27 12.58 -7.19
N ASN A 151 13.98 11.50 -7.53
CA ASN A 151 13.57 10.52 -8.55
C ASN A 151 14.19 9.12 -8.33
N ILE A 152 14.42 8.76 -7.07
CA ILE A 152 15.04 7.48 -6.73
C ILE A 152 14.01 6.39 -6.42
N THR A 153 12.84 6.79 -5.93
CA THR A 153 11.77 5.88 -5.55
C THR A 153 10.86 5.61 -6.74
N HIS A 154 10.64 4.34 -7.05
CA HIS A 154 9.67 3.90 -8.04
C HIS A 154 8.53 3.19 -7.33
N ILE A 155 7.34 3.79 -7.33
CA ILE A 155 6.15 3.25 -6.69
C ILE A 155 5.30 2.55 -7.75
N TYR A 156 4.98 1.27 -7.54
CA TYR A 156 4.19 0.49 -8.48
C TYR A 156 3.36 -0.55 -7.72
N PRO A 157 2.19 -0.93 -8.24
CA PRO A 157 1.35 -1.92 -7.58
C PRO A 157 2.02 -3.31 -7.58
N PRO A 158 1.77 -4.13 -6.55
CA PRO A 158 2.24 -5.51 -6.55
C PRO A 158 1.62 -6.29 -7.71
N LYS A 159 2.40 -7.19 -8.31
CA LYS A 159 1.95 -8.05 -9.42
C LYS A 159 0.84 -9.01 -9.00
N ASP A 160 0.96 -9.56 -7.79
CA ASP A 160 -0.04 -10.44 -7.22
C ASP A 160 -1.18 -9.63 -6.59
N PRO A 161 -2.45 -10.05 -6.75
CA PRO A 161 -3.57 -9.36 -6.13
C PRO A 161 -3.45 -9.29 -4.61
N VAL A 162 -3.61 -8.08 -4.07
CA VAL A 162 -3.67 -7.84 -2.62
C VAL A 162 -4.97 -8.38 -2.08
N ARG A 163 -4.89 -9.25 -1.08
CA ARG A 163 -6.06 -9.86 -0.41
C ARG A 163 -6.09 -9.46 1.04
N CYS A 164 -7.28 -9.18 1.56
CA CYS A 164 -7.45 -8.86 2.96
C CYS A 164 -7.67 -10.14 3.77
N LEU A 165 -6.85 -10.35 4.81
CA LEU A 165 -6.85 -11.57 5.61
C LEU A 165 -7.30 -11.28 7.04
N LEU A 166 -8.26 -12.08 7.50
CA LEU A 166 -8.71 -12.13 8.88
C LEU A 166 -8.05 -13.31 9.60
N GLY A 167 -7.52 -13.05 10.80
CA GLY A 167 -6.94 -14.05 11.68
C GLY A 167 -5.41 -13.96 11.82
N TYR A 168 -4.90 -14.82 12.71
CA TYR A 168 -3.47 -15.07 12.98
C TYR A 168 -3.01 -16.36 12.32
#